data_AF-A0A1E7IB98-F1
#
_entry.id   AF-A0A1E7IB98-F1
#
_cell.length_a   1.000
_cell.length_b   1.000
_cell.length_c   1.000
_cell.angle_alpha   90.00
_cell.angle_beta   90.00
_cell.angle_gamma   90.00
#
_symmetry.space_group_name_H-M   'P 1'
#
loop_
_entity.id
_entity.type
_entity.pdbx_description
1 polymer ?
#
loop_
_entity_poly.entity_id
_entity_poly.type
_entity_poly.pdbx_seq_one_letter_code
_entity_poly.pdbx_strand_id
1 'polypeptide(L)'
;MGFSRTNITQLAGNRLQIYNRQELANDWWTARTRKINADGYYTKSMNTTDKAIAETNAVVWYNNLLVRIDQGYVPVSKTVNQICDLYLKQMKKEVARGDRSQRNHDDYEIVVDKFIREYFGKKQIDRIPTKDVENFIIWRQDYYLTGKGAAQKTVT
;
A
#
# COMPACT_ATOMS: atom_id res chain seq x y z
N MET A 1 13.80 -12.96 12.81
CA MET A 1 14.86 -13.13 11.80
C MET A 1 15.23 -11.76 11.26
N GLY A 2 16.49 -11.35 11.41
CA GLY A 2 16.98 -10.08 10.89
C GLY A 2 17.54 -10.30 9.49
N PHE A 3 17.02 -9.59 8.50
CA PHE A 3 17.53 -9.67 7.13
C PHE A 3 19.00 -9.22 7.08
N SER A 4 19.86 -10.04 6.48
CA SER A 4 21.28 -9.69 6.30
C SER A 4 21.43 -8.56 5.29
N ARG A 5 22.24 -7.55 5.65
CA ARG A 5 22.45 -6.31 4.88
C ARG A 5 23.89 -6.22 4.42
N THR A 6 24.11 -5.92 3.15
CA THR A 6 25.43 -5.73 2.54
C THR A 6 25.54 -4.37 1.85
N ASN A 7 26.78 -3.98 1.53
CA ASN A 7 27.10 -2.76 0.78
C ASN A 7 26.48 -1.48 1.37
N ILE A 8 26.49 -1.38 2.70
CA ILE A 8 25.86 -0.29 3.42
C ILE A 8 26.53 1.04 3.06
N THR A 9 25.74 2.00 2.57
CA THR A 9 26.16 3.38 2.33
C THR A 9 25.28 4.33 3.15
N GLN A 10 25.89 5.27 3.85
CA GLN A 10 25.20 6.29 4.65
C GLN A 10 25.09 7.59 3.84
N LEU A 11 23.93 8.24 3.94
CA LEU A 11 23.55 9.47 3.24
C LEU A 11 22.88 10.43 4.24
N ALA A 12 22.74 11.70 3.85
CA ALA A 12 22.06 12.74 4.64
C ALA A 12 22.52 12.81 6.11
N GLY A 13 23.84 12.76 6.34
CA GLY A 13 24.42 12.80 7.68
C GLY A 13 24.01 11.61 8.56
N ASN A 14 24.07 10.40 8.01
CA ASN A 14 23.69 9.13 8.66
C ASN A 14 22.20 8.98 9.02
N ARG A 15 21.34 9.86 8.51
CA ARG A 15 19.87 9.76 8.69
C ARG A 15 19.22 8.87 7.64
N LEU A 16 19.88 8.67 6.50
CA LEU A 16 19.45 7.81 5.41
C LEU A 16 20.53 6.76 5.14
N GLN A 17 20.12 5.52 4.96
CA GLN A 17 20.99 4.42 4.61
C GLN A 17 20.47 3.73 3.35
N ILE A 18 21.36 3.37 2.42
CA ILE A 18 21.05 2.41 1.35
C ILE A 18 21.88 1.13 1.52
N TYR A 19 21.29 -0.02 1.19
CA TYR A 19 21.94 -1.33 1.31
C TYR A 19 21.31 -2.36 0.36
N ASN A 20 22.03 -3.45 0.08
CA ASN A 20 21.47 -4.63 -0.58
C ASN A 20 21.00 -5.66 0.47
N ARG A 21 19.98 -6.44 0.11
CA ARG A 21 19.46 -7.54 0.93
C ARG A 21 19.97 -8.86 0.35
N GLN A 22 20.76 -9.63 1.11
CA GLN A 22 21.35 -10.89 0.63
C GLN A 22 20.31 -11.96 0.27
N GLU A 23 19.11 -11.88 0.85
CA GLU A 23 18.06 -12.87 0.68
C GLU A 23 17.20 -12.64 -0.57
N LEU A 24 17.39 -11.52 -1.27
CA LEU A 24 16.67 -11.24 -2.50
C LEU A 24 17.50 -11.60 -3.71
N ALA A 25 16.86 -12.30 -4.66
CA ALA A 25 17.46 -12.62 -5.95
C ALA A 25 17.65 -11.37 -6.84
N ASN A 26 16.95 -10.27 -6.56
CA ASN A 26 17.21 -8.99 -7.19
C ASN A 26 18.19 -8.21 -6.31
N ASP A 27 19.37 -7.88 -6.84
CA ASP A 27 20.39 -7.06 -6.15
C ASP A 27 19.95 -5.58 -6.02
N TRP A 28 18.66 -5.33 -5.79
CA TRP A 28 18.10 -4.00 -5.70
C TRP A 28 18.52 -3.31 -4.41
N TRP A 29 18.93 -2.07 -4.58
CA TRP A 29 19.22 -1.18 -3.45
C TRP A 29 17.93 -0.88 -2.67
N THR A 30 18.02 -0.95 -1.35
CA THR A 30 16.93 -0.64 -0.42
C THR A 30 17.34 0.56 0.43
N ALA A 31 16.52 1.60 0.42
CA ALA A 31 16.67 2.76 1.30
C ALA A 31 15.99 2.53 2.64
N ARG A 32 16.58 3.09 3.71
CA ARG A 32 16.09 3.01 5.08
C ARG A 32 16.37 4.30 5.83
N THR A 33 15.38 4.78 6.58
CA THR A 33 15.55 5.88 7.54
C THR A 33 14.77 5.58 8.81
N ARG A 34 15.20 6.13 9.95
CA ARG A 34 14.49 5.97 11.22
C ARG A 34 13.18 6.74 11.18
N LYS A 35 12.11 6.19 11.76
CA LYS A 35 10.88 6.97 11.90
C LYS A 35 11.10 8.09 12.93
N ILE A 36 10.61 9.29 12.64
CA ILE A 36 10.86 10.48 13.48
C ILE A 36 10.03 10.40 14.77
N ASN A 37 8.76 9.98 14.67
CA ASN A 37 7.80 9.98 15.79
C ASN A 37 7.37 8.57 16.23
N ALA A 38 8.15 7.54 15.90
CA ALA A 38 7.79 6.16 16.23
C ALA A 38 9.03 5.26 16.25
N ASP A 39 8.89 4.08 16.85
CA ASP A 39 9.91 3.05 16.74
C ASP A 39 9.94 2.39 15.37
N GLY A 40 11.15 1.96 15.00
CA GLY A 40 11.44 1.28 13.75
C GLY A 40 11.86 2.22 12.63
N TYR A 41 11.67 1.74 11.40
CA TYR A 41 12.25 2.35 10.22
C TYR A 41 11.24 2.43 9.08
N TYR A 42 11.35 3.46 8.26
CA TYR A 42 10.78 3.46 6.91
C TYR A 42 11.78 2.80 5.98
N THR A 43 11.31 1.86 5.16
CA THR A 43 12.14 1.16 4.17
C THR A 43 11.46 1.18 2.81
N LYS A 44 12.22 1.38 1.74
CA LYS A 44 11.71 1.36 0.37
C LYS A 44 12.76 0.78 -0.60
N SER A 45 12.34 -0.08 -1.51
CA SER A 45 13.19 -0.52 -2.63
C SER A 45 13.39 0.62 -3.62
N MET A 46 14.63 0.82 -4.07
CA MET A 46 14.97 1.78 -5.13
C MET A 46 14.76 1.20 -6.53
N ASN A 47 14.41 -0.09 -6.63
CA ASN A 47 14.11 -0.81 -7.88
C ASN A 47 15.19 -0.66 -8.96
N THR A 48 16.44 -0.59 -8.53
CA THR A 48 17.62 -0.49 -9.39
C THR A 48 18.79 -1.20 -8.73
N THR A 49 19.68 -1.77 -9.54
CA THR A 49 20.98 -2.32 -9.12
C THR A 49 22.10 -1.28 -9.23
N ASP A 50 21.88 -0.17 -9.94
CA ASP A 50 22.82 0.94 -10.07
C ASP A 50 22.83 1.77 -8.77
N LYS A 51 24.01 1.86 -8.15
CA LYS A 51 24.21 2.58 -6.89
C LYS A 51 23.97 4.09 -7.02
N ALA A 52 24.44 4.74 -8.08
CA ALA A 52 24.30 6.18 -8.24
C ALA A 52 22.83 6.59 -8.45
N ILE A 53 22.10 5.80 -9.24
CA ILE A 53 20.65 5.96 -9.42
C ILE A 53 19.93 5.69 -8.08
N ALA A 54 20.35 4.67 -7.33
CA ALA A 54 19.76 4.36 -6.03
C ALA A 54 19.96 5.47 -5.00
N GLU A 55 21.16 6.06 -4.91
CA GLU A 55 21.46 7.18 -4.02
C GLU A 55 20.58 8.39 -4.34
N THR A 56 20.48 8.76 -5.61
CA THR A 56 19.63 9.87 -6.08
C THR A 56 18.17 9.61 -5.71
N ASN A 57 17.64 8.43 -6.04
CA ASN A 57 16.26 8.04 -5.74
C ASN A 57 15.98 8.00 -4.23
N ALA A 58 16.95 7.56 -3.43
CA ALA A 58 16.83 7.47 -1.97
C ALA A 58 16.76 8.87 -1.34
N VAL A 59 17.58 9.81 -1.80
CA VAL A 59 17.54 11.20 -1.34
C VAL A 59 16.21 11.87 -1.69
N VAL A 60 15.73 11.71 -2.93
CA VAL A 60 14.41 12.23 -3.35
C VAL A 60 13.29 11.63 -2.50
N TRP A 61 13.31 10.32 -2.28
CA TRP A 61 12.33 9.65 -1.41
C TRP A 61 12.37 10.18 0.03
N TYR A 62 13.57 10.34 0.60
CA TYR A 62 13.76 10.84 1.96
C TYR A 62 13.26 12.28 2.12
N ASN A 63 13.57 13.16 1.18
CA ASN A 63 13.10 14.55 1.22
C ASN A 63 11.57 14.63 1.13
N ASN A 64 10.94 13.86 0.23
CA ASN A 64 9.48 13.77 0.15
C ASN A 64 8.84 13.24 1.44
N LEU A 65 9.51 12.30 2.12
CA LEU A 65 9.07 11.79 3.41
C LEU A 65 9.11 12.88 4.49
N LEU A 66 10.19 13.66 4.55
CA LEU A 66 10.32 14.77 5.50
C LEU A 66 9.26 15.84 5.29
N VAL A 67 9.02 16.25 4.04
CA VAL A 67 8.00 17.24 3.70
C VAL A 67 6.61 16.77 4.15
N ARG A 68 6.28 15.49 3.93
CA ARG A 68 5.00 14.92 4.40
C ARG A 68 4.87 14.94 5.92
N ILE A 69 5.94 14.58 6.64
CA ILE A 69 5.96 14.60 8.10
C ILE A 69 5.76 16.03 8.61
N ASP A 70 6.48 16.99 8.04
CA ASP A 70 6.41 18.41 8.38
C ASP A 70 5.00 18.98 8.20
N GLN A 71 4.34 18.59 7.10
CA GLN A 71 2.95 18.97 6.81
C GLN A 71 1.89 18.20 7.64
N GLY A 72 2.31 17.31 8.56
CA GLY A 72 1.40 16.50 9.38
C GLY A 72 0.69 15.37 8.62
N TYR A 73 1.12 15.07 7.39
CA TYR A 73 0.56 13.96 6.61
C TYR A 73 1.12 12.60 7.02
N VAL A 74 0.37 11.54 6.69
CA VAL A 74 0.85 10.17 6.89
C VAL A 74 2.11 9.93 6.01
N PRO A 75 3.26 9.56 6.60
CA PRO A 75 4.54 9.56 5.86
C PRO A 75 4.61 8.48 4.77
N VAL A 76 3.91 7.36 4.99
CA VAL A 76 3.76 6.29 4.01
C VAL A 76 2.27 6.00 3.86
N SER A 77 1.72 6.36 2.70
CA SER A 77 0.34 6.04 2.36
C SER A 77 0.13 4.53 2.31
N LYS A 78 -1.08 4.10 2.69
CA LYS A 78 -1.51 2.71 2.59
C LYS A 78 -2.16 2.48 1.24
N THR A 79 -1.97 1.29 0.70
CA THR A 79 -2.74 0.88 -0.47
C THR A 79 -4.20 0.66 -0.08
N VAL A 80 -5.10 0.74 -1.04
CA VAL A 80 -6.52 0.48 -0.80
C VAL A 80 -6.74 -0.92 -0.26
N ASN A 81 -6.01 -1.93 -0.74
CA ASN A 81 -6.07 -3.28 -0.16
C ASN A 81 -5.75 -3.29 1.35
N GLN A 82 -4.70 -2.59 1.78
CA GLN A 82 -4.35 -2.53 3.20
C GLN A 82 -5.43 -1.82 4.02
N ILE A 83 -6.10 -0.80 3.46
CA ILE A 83 -7.23 -0.14 4.10
C ILE A 83 -8.44 -1.07 4.18
N CYS A 84 -8.76 -1.80 3.11
CA CYS A 84 -9.81 -2.81 3.09
C CYS A 84 -9.58 -3.90 4.15
N ASP A 85 -8.34 -4.37 4.32
CA ASP A 85 -8.00 -5.35 5.37
C ASP A 85 -8.30 -4.81 6.77
N LEU A 86 -7.91 -3.56 7.03
CA LEU A 86 -8.17 -2.89 8.31
C LEU A 86 -9.68 -2.71 8.54
N TYR A 87 -10.42 -2.33 7.50
CA TYR A 87 -11.87 -2.13 7.55
C TYR A 87 -12.61 -3.43 7.88
N LEU A 88 -12.36 -4.50 7.13
CA LEU A 88 -13.01 -5.80 7.37
C LEU A 88 -12.61 -6.39 8.73
N LYS A 89 -11.35 -6.22 9.14
CA LYS A 89 -10.91 -6.63 10.48
C LYS A 89 -11.66 -5.88 11.59
N GLN A 90 -11.91 -4.59 11.40
CA GLN A 90 -12.68 -3.79 12.34
C GLN A 90 -14.15 -4.24 12.38
N MET A 91 -14.77 -4.48 11.23
CA MET A 91 -16.13 -5.02 11.17
C MET A 91 -16.26 -6.38 11.86
N LYS A 92 -15.27 -7.29 11.71
CA LYS A 92 -15.26 -8.57 12.45
C LYS A 92 -15.26 -8.38 13.96
N LYS A 93 -14.56 -7.35 14.47
CA LYS A 93 -14.60 -7.01 15.91
C LYS A 93 -15.96 -6.46 16.33
N GLU A 94 -16.59 -5.62 15.51
CA GLU A 94 -17.94 -5.09 15.77
C GLU A 94 -18.97 -6.22 15.85
N VAL A 95 -18.88 -7.20 14.94
CA VAL A 95 -19.73 -8.39 14.99
C VAL A 95 -19.50 -9.17 16.28
N ALA A 96 -18.24 -9.40 16.67
CA ALA A 96 -17.92 -10.10 17.91
C ALA A 96 -18.42 -9.38 19.18
N ARG A 97 -18.56 -8.05 19.14
CA ARG A 97 -19.15 -7.25 20.24
C ARG A 97 -20.68 -7.18 20.21
N GLY A 98 -21.31 -7.59 19.11
CA GLY A 98 -22.76 -7.46 18.90
C GLY A 98 -23.21 -6.11 18.34
N ASP A 99 -22.29 -5.21 17.99
CA ASP A 99 -22.61 -3.89 17.42
C ASP A 99 -23.10 -4.00 15.96
N ARG A 100 -22.81 -5.14 15.30
CA ARG A 100 -23.10 -5.39 13.89
C ARG A 100 -23.53 -6.85 13.70
N SER A 101 -24.46 -7.11 12.77
CA SER A 101 -24.84 -8.46 12.41
C SER A 101 -23.80 -9.13 11.50
N GLN A 102 -23.66 -10.46 11.60
CA GLN A 102 -22.79 -11.24 10.72
C GLN A 102 -23.16 -11.07 9.24
N ARG A 103 -24.46 -11.09 8.90
CA ARG A 103 -24.94 -10.87 7.53
C ARG A 103 -24.42 -9.55 6.96
N ASN A 104 -24.49 -8.48 7.74
CA ASN A 104 -24.02 -7.17 7.28
C ASN A 104 -22.50 -7.14 7.05
N HIS A 105 -21.71 -7.88 7.84
CA HIS A 105 -20.29 -8.05 7.54
C HIS A 105 -20.08 -8.76 6.19
N ASP A 106 -20.79 -9.87 5.96
CA ASP A 106 -20.60 -10.70 4.76
C ASP A 106 -20.97 -9.95 3.47
N ASP A 107 -22.06 -9.16 3.50
CA ASP A 107 -22.48 -8.32 2.38
C ASP A 107 -21.39 -7.29 2.01
N TYR A 108 -20.75 -6.68 3.01
CA TYR A 108 -19.68 -5.70 2.80
C TYR A 108 -18.38 -6.36 2.36
N GLU A 109 -18.04 -7.55 2.87
CA GLU A 109 -16.86 -8.32 2.43
C GLU A 109 -16.95 -8.60 0.93
N ILE A 110 -18.12 -9.03 0.44
CA ILE A 110 -18.37 -9.25 -1.00
C ILE A 110 -18.15 -7.97 -1.82
N VAL A 111 -18.71 -6.84 -1.38
CA VAL A 111 -18.58 -5.55 -2.09
C VAL A 111 -17.12 -5.08 -2.12
N VAL A 112 -16.43 -5.16 -0.99
CA VAL A 112 -15.03 -4.77 -0.85
C VAL A 112 -14.15 -5.61 -1.76
N ASP A 113 -14.29 -6.93 -1.72
CA ASP A 113 -13.44 -7.83 -2.50
C ASP A 113 -13.74 -7.76 -3.99
N LYS A 114 -15.03 -7.73 -4.37
CA LYS A 114 -15.44 -7.73 -5.78
C LYS A 114 -15.18 -6.40 -6.48
N PHE A 115 -15.44 -5.27 -5.83
CA PHE A 115 -15.39 -3.97 -6.52
C PHE A 115 -14.19 -3.13 -6.09
N ILE A 116 -14.00 -2.95 -4.78
CA ILE A 116 -13.01 -2.00 -4.28
C ILE A 116 -11.60 -2.52 -4.47
N ARG A 117 -11.32 -3.78 -4.09
CA ARG A 117 -10.02 -4.40 -4.29
C ARG A 117 -9.69 -4.63 -5.76
N GLU A 118 -10.66 -5.08 -6.55
CA GLU A 118 -10.45 -5.34 -7.98
C GLU A 118 -10.06 -4.06 -8.73
N TYR A 119 -10.73 -2.94 -8.46
CA TYR A 119 -10.47 -1.69 -9.17
C TYR A 119 -9.32 -0.87 -8.58
N PHE A 120 -9.30 -0.69 -7.26
CA PHE A 120 -8.39 0.24 -6.59
C PHE A 120 -7.24 -0.44 -5.84
N GLY A 121 -7.24 -1.76 -5.67
CA GLY A 121 -6.47 -2.44 -4.61
C GLY A 121 -4.97 -2.10 -4.54
N LYS A 122 -4.31 -1.87 -5.69
CA LYS A 122 -2.89 -1.50 -5.77
C LYS A 122 -2.62 0.01 -5.66
N LYS A 123 -3.65 0.85 -5.81
CA LYS A 123 -3.53 2.30 -5.69
C LYS A 123 -3.34 2.69 -4.23
N GLN A 124 -2.60 3.78 -4.03
CA GLN A 124 -2.45 4.42 -2.73
C GLN A 124 -3.68 5.27 -2.45
N ILE A 125 -4.20 5.23 -1.23
CA ILE A 125 -5.47 5.91 -0.89
C ILE A 125 -5.41 7.43 -1.12
N ASP A 126 -4.24 8.04 -0.87
CA ASP A 126 -3.96 9.46 -1.08
C ASP A 126 -3.70 9.84 -2.56
N ARG A 127 -3.78 8.86 -3.48
CA ARG A 127 -3.55 9.06 -4.92
C ARG A 127 -4.75 8.65 -5.76
N ILE A 128 -5.94 8.68 -5.17
CA ILE A 128 -7.20 8.44 -5.89
C ILE A 128 -7.79 9.82 -6.28
N PRO A 129 -7.59 10.28 -7.53
CA PRO A 129 -8.23 11.50 -8.01
C PRO A 129 -9.74 11.29 -8.19
N THR A 130 -10.51 12.38 -8.21
CA THR A 130 -11.95 12.36 -8.51
C THR A 130 -12.25 11.60 -9.80
N LYS A 131 -11.40 11.75 -10.82
CA LYS A 131 -11.60 11.06 -12.10
C LYS A 131 -11.58 9.53 -11.99
N ASP A 132 -10.73 8.98 -11.11
CA ASP A 132 -10.70 7.54 -10.87
C ASP A 132 -11.99 7.06 -10.19
N VAL A 133 -12.61 7.88 -9.35
CA VAL A 133 -13.90 7.58 -8.71
C VAL A 133 -15.04 7.60 -9.73
N GLU A 134 -15.08 8.60 -10.63
CA GLU A 134 -16.05 8.64 -11.73
C GLU A 134 -15.93 7.41 -12.62
N ASN A 135 -14.70 7.06 -13.03
CA ASN A 135 -14.45 5.89 -13.86
C ASN A 135 -14.83 4.58 -13.16
N PHE A 136 -14.64 4.50 -11.84
CA PHE A 136 -15.07 3.35 -11.04
C PHE A 136 -16.60 3.19 -11.05
N ILE A 137 -17.36 4.28 -10.93
CA ILE A 137 -18.83 4.22 -10.94
C ILE A 137 -19.32 3.63 -12.26
N ILE A 138 -18.78 4.12 -13.38
CA ILE A 138 -19.09 3.60 -14.73
C ILE A 138 -18.70 2.12 -14.84
N TRP A 139 -17.46 1.79 -14.48
CA TRP A 139 -16.96 0.41 -14.52
C TRP A 139 -17.82 -0.55 -13.68
N ARG A 140 -18.29 -0.13 -12.51
CA ARG A 140 -19.13 -0.94 -11.64
C ARG A 140 -20.53 -1.17 -12.23
N GLN A 141 -21.11 -0.18 -12.92
CA GLN A 141 -22.37 -0.35 -13.64
C GLN A 141 -22.23 -1.38 -14.76
N ASP A 142 -21.11 -1.34 -15.49
CA ASP A 142 -20.82 -2.27 -16.58
C ASP A 142 -20.39 -3.67 -16.10
N TYR A 143 -19.98 -3.81 -14.83
CA TYR A 143 -19.46 -5.05 -14.27
C TYR A 143 -20.35 -6.28 -14.50
N TYR A 144 -21.67 -6.10 -14.42
CA TYR A 144 -22.67 -7.16 -14.62
C TYR A 144 -23.24 -7.23 -16.05
N LEU A 145 -22.94 -6.23 -16.88
CA LEU A 145 -23.43 -6.13 -18.25
C LEU A 145 -22.41 -6.73 -19.25
N THR A 146 -21.13 -6.41 -19.07
CA THR A 146 -20.05 -6.77 -20.01
C THR A 146 -18.78 -7.27 -19.31
N GLY A 147 -18.69 -7.15 -17.99
CA GLY A 147 -17.54 -7.57 -17.18
C GLY A 147 -17.61 -9.02 -16.67
N LYS A 148 -16.70 -9.39 -15.75
CA LYS A 148 -16.63 -10.74 -15.14
C LYS A 148 -17.92 -11.17 -14.45
N GLY A 149 -18.75 -10.23 -13.99
CA GLY A 149 -20.06 -10.51 -13.41
C GLY A 149 -21.08 -11.04 -14.43
N ALA A 150 -20.92 -10.72 -15.72
CA ALA A 150 -21.79 -11.24 -16.79
C ALA A 150 -21.60 -12.75 -17.00
N ALA A 151 -20.39 -13.27 -16.78
CA ALA A 151 -20.08 -14.70 -16.88
C ALA A 151 -20.63 -15.55 -15.71
N GLN A 152 -21.12 -14.92 -14.64
CA GLN A 152 -21.70 -15.61 -13.47
C GLN A 152 -23.21 -15.85 -13.59
N LYS A 153 -23.86 -15.46 -14.69
CA LYS A 153 -25.31 -15.62 -14.91
C LYS A 153 -25.76 -17.07 -15.22
N THR A 154 -24.86 -18.04 -15.26
CA THR A 154 -25.17 -19.45 -15.55
C THR A 154 -24.81 -20.35 -14.38
N VAL A 155 -25.58 -20.30 -13.29
CA VAL A 155 -25.87 -21.49 -12.50
C VAL A 155 -27.34 -21.41 -12.06
N THR A 156 -28.10 -22.42 -12.49
CA THR A 156 -29.52 -22.69 -12.27
C THR A 156 -29.85 -22.88 -10.79
#